data_AF-M3EBX2-F1
#
_entry.id   AF-M3EBX2-F1
#
_cell.length_a   1.000
_cell.length_b   1.000
_cell.length_c   1.000
_cell.angle_alpha   90.00
_cell.angle_beta   90.00
_cell.angle_gamma   90.00
#
_symmetry.space_group_name_H-M   'P 1'
#
loop_
_entity.id
_entity.type
_entity.pdbx_description
1 polymer ?
#
loop_
_entity_poly.entity_id
_entity_poly.type
_entity_poly.pdbx_seq_one_letter_code
_entity_poly.pdbx_strand_id
1 'polypeptide(L)'
;MESQEVKYVGVDCGKKSIEVVRINSENSLERRRFSTTESGINNLLLWLTLNDIVGLEAGSQSFRIAKSILNKGVQVIVLNPGNLATIYQSLKKQIKKTLSRLRDSYNVFQ
;
A
#
# COMPACT_ATOMS: atom_id res chain seq x y z
N MET A 1 -0.62 28.23 -5.50
CA MET A 1 -1.37 27.00 -5.16
C MET A 1 -0.41 26.09 -4.46
N GLU A 2 -0.62 25.80 -3.16
CA GLU A 2 0.13 24.71 -2.52
C GLU A 2 -0.14 23.45 -3.32
N SER A 3 0.92 22.80 -3.80
CA SER A 3 0.82 21.47 -4.37
C SER A 3 0.27 20.56 -3.28
N GLN A 4 -0.99 20.16 -3.40
CA GLN A 4 -1.56 19.22 -2.44
C GLN A 4 -0.74 17.95 -2.50
N GLU A 5 -0.22 17.55 -1.35
CA GLU A 5 0.75 16.49 -1.25
C GLU A 5 0.13 15.14 -1.61
N VAL A 6 0.75 14.45 -2.58
CA VAL A 6 0.33 13.12 -3.01
C VAL A 6 0.61 12.11 -1.91
N LYS A 7 -0.40 11.32 -1.57
CA LYS A 7 -0.32 10.29 -0.52
C LYS A 7 -0.51 8.92 -1.12
N TYR A 8 0.33 7.98 -0.73
CA TYR A 8 0.24 6.60 -1.23
C TYR A 8 -0.57 5.76 -0.26
N VAL A 9 -1.56 5.03 -0.80
CA VAL A 9 -2.43 4.17 -0.01
C VAL A 9 -2.32 2.73 -0.52
N GLY A 10 -1.82 1.83 0.32
CA GLY A 10 -1.83 0.40 0.06
C GLY A 10 -3.12 -0.23 0.59
N VAL A 11 -3.76 -1.05 -0.23
CA VAL A 11 -5.00 -1.76 0.14
C VAL A 11 -4.85 -3.27 -0.09
N ASP A 12 -5.07 -4.04 0.96
CA ASP A 12 -5.19 -5.49 0.92
C ASP A 12 -6.65 -5.92 1.11
N CYS A 13 -7.16 -6.68 0.15
CA CYS A 13 -8.56 -7.11 0.09
C CYS A 13 -8.70 -8.56 0.56
N GLY A 14 -8.96 -8.74 1.85
CA GLY A 14 -9.36 -10.03 2.41
C GLY A 14 -10.82 -10.39 2.10
N LYS A 15 -11.25 -11.59 2.51
CA LYS A 15 -12.64 -12.06 2.29
C LYS A 15 -13.70 -11.19 2.99
N LYS A 16 -13.44 -10.82 4.25
CA LYS A 16 -14.38 -10.09 5.12
C LYS A 16 -13.94 -8.67 5.46
N SER A 17 -12.67 -8.37 5.25
CA SER A 17 -12.07 -7.10 5.64
C SER A 17 -11.14 -6.56 4.57
N ILE A 18 -11.03 -5.25 4.54
CA ILE A 18 -10.12 -4.49 3.70
C ILE A 18 -9.14 -3.80 4.65
N GLU A 19 -7.86 -4.15 4.55
CA GLU A 19 -6.80 -3.50 5.31
C GLU A 19 -6.18 -2.40 4.48
N VAL A 20 -6.01 -1.22 5.09
CA VAL A 20 -5.60 -0.02 4.38
C VAL A 20 -4.52 0.70 5.14
N VAL A 21 -3.45 1.05 4.44
CA VAL A 21 -2.31 1.78 4.97
C VAL A 21 -2.04 3.00 4.10
N ARG A 22 -2.07 4.20 4.69
CA ARG A 22 -1.64 5.44 4.04
C ARG A 22 -0.25 5.83 4.54
N ILE A 23 0.62 6.15 3.60
CA ILE A 23 1.96 6.70 3.84
C ILE A 23 1.91 8.19 3.50
N ASN A 24 2.14 9.03 4.51
CA ASN A 24 2.33 10.46 4.32
C ASN A 24 3.80 10.77 4.02
N SER A 25 4.09 11.98 3.54
CA SER A 25 5.44 12.48 3.23
C SER A 25 6.42 12.44 4.40
N GLU A 26 5.94 12.62 5.62
CA GLU A 26 6.73 12.51 6.85
C GLU A 26 7.03 11.05 7.23
N ASN A 27 6.76 10.08 6.35
CA ASN A 27 6.80 8.64 6.60
C ASN A 27 5.91 8.19 7.77
N SER A 28 4.93 9.01 8.18
CA SER A 28 3.92 8.60 9.13
C SER A 28 2.94 7.63 8.48
N LEU A 29 2.57 6.58 9.23
CA LEU A 29 1.69 5.51 8.76
C LEU A 29 0.32 5.61 9.44
N GLU A 30 -0.73 5.83 8.66
CA GLU A 30 -2.11 5.68 9.13
C GLU A 30 -2.63 4.30 8.67
N ARG A 31 -3.08 3.47 9.62
CA ARG A 31 -3.68 2.16 9.33
C ARG A 31 -5.15 2.15 9.69
N ARG A 32 -5.99 1.62 8.81
CA ARG A 32 -7.42 1.39 9.07
C ARG A 32 -7.86 0.05 8.51
N ARG A 33 -8.95 -0.46 9.07
CA ARG A 33 -9.62 -1.67 8.61
C ARG A 33 -11.08 -1.36 8.32
N PHE A 34 -11.55 -1.79 7.16
CA PHE A 34 -12.95 -1.68 6.74
C PHE A 34 -13.52 -3.09 6.47
N SER A 35 -14.83 -3.20 6.32
CA SER A 35 -15.48 -4.44 5.88
C SER A 35 -15.64 -4.49 4.35
N THR A 36 -15.82 -5.69 3.79
CA THR A 36 -16.11 -5.90 2.36
C THR A 36 -17.59 -5.70 1.98
N THR A 37 -18.42 -5.32 2.96
CA THR A 37 -19.82 -4.93 2.77
C THR A 37 -19.90 -3.59 2.04
N GLU A 38 -21.06 -3.28 1.47
CA GLU A 38 -21.28 -2.00 0.79
C GLU A 38 -21.02 -0.79 1.69
N SER A 39 -21.53 -0.81 2.93
CA SER A 39 -21.25 0.23 3.92
C SER A 39 -19.75 0.34 4.25
N GLY A 40 -19.03 -0.77 4.35
CA GLY A 40 -17.59 -0.77 4.58
C GLY A 40 -16.80 -0.15 3.42
N ILE A 41 -17.20 -0.48 2.18
CA ILE A 41 -16.62 0.11 0.97
C ILE A 41 -16.94 1.60 0.91
N ASN A 42 -18.16 2.03 1.23
CA ASN A 42 -18.51 3.46 1.27
C ASN A 42 -17.70 4.21 2.32
N ASN A 43 -17.47 3.63 3.50
CA ASN A 43 -16.61 4.21 4.53
C ASN A 43 -15.15 4.33 4.07
N LEU A 44 -14.63 3.34 3.34
CA LEU A 44 -13.32 3.42 2.69
C LEU A 44 -13.29 4.60 1.69
N LEU A 45 -14.28 4.69 0.81
CA LEU A 45 -14.37 5.76 -0.18
C LEU A 45 -14.47 7.14 0.48
N LEU A 46 -15.17 7.29 1.60
CA LEU A 46 -15.24 8.55 2.35
C LEU A 46 -13.90 8.94 2.98
N TRP A 47 -13.11 7.96 3.43
CA TRP A 47 -11.80 8.18 4.03
C TRP A 47 -10.71 8.52 3.01
N LEU A 48 -10.88 8.10 1.75
CA LEU A 48 -9.98 8.46 0.64
C LEU A 48 -10.20 9.90 0.18
N THR A 49 -9.10 10.56 -0.15
CA THR A 49 -9.01 11.92 -0.69
C THR A 49 -8.64 11.88 -2.17
N LEU A 50 -8.92 12.95 -2.92
CA LEU A 50 -8.65 12.98 -4.37
C LEU A 50 -7.15 12.94 -4.73
N ASN A 51 -6.26 13.27 -3.79
CA ASN A 51 -4.81 13.22 -3.99
C ASN A 51 -4.18 11.89 -3.55
N ASP A 52 -4.99 10.95 -3.05
CA ASP A 52 -4.50 9.62 -2.74
C ASP A 52 -4.24 8.86 -4.06
N ILE A 53 -3.11 8.18 -4.14
CA ILE A 53 -2.83 7.15 -5.15
C ILE A 53 -2.97 5.80 -4.47
N VAL A 54 -3.98 5.03 -4.89
CA VAL A 54 -4.31 3.75 -4.27
C VAL A 54 -3.68 2.59 -5.02
N GLY A 55 -2.83 1.81 -4.35
CA GLY A 55 -2.29 0.54 -4.83
C GLY A 55 -3.09 -0.65 -4.28
N LEU A 56 -3.55 -1.53 -5.18
CA LEU A 56 -4.28 -2.76 -4.86
C LEU A 56 -3.56 -3.97 -5.47
N GLU A 57 -3.44 -5.07 -4.74
CA GLU A 57 -3.02 -6.35 -5.33
C GLU A 57 -4.12 -6.91 -6.24
N ALA A 58 -3.76 -7.39 -7.44
CA ALA A 58 -4.73 -7.92 -8.38
C ALA A 58 -5.46 -9.14 -7.80
N GLY A 59 -6.79 -9.04 -7.75
CA GLY A 59 -7.68 -10.06 -7.22
C GLY A 59 -9.13 -9.72 -7.54
N SER A 60 -10.02 -10.70 -7.45
CA SER A 60 -11.43 -10.53 -7.84
C SER A 60 -12.14 -9.41 -7.07
N GLN A 61 -11.93 -9.33 -5.75
CA GLN A 61 -12.47 -8.24 -4.93
C GLN A 61 -11.77 -6.91 -5.21
N SER A 62 -10.46 -6.95 -5.44
CA SER A 62 -9.66 -5.76 -5.73
C SER A 62 -10.13 -5.03 -6.96
N PHE A 63 -10.53 -5.73 -8.04
CA PHE A 63 -11.07 -5.07 -9.24
C PHE A 63 -12.41 -4.37 -8.98
N ARG A 64 -13.28 -4.96 -8.15
CA ARG A 64 -14.54 -4.35 -7.76
C ARG A 64 -14.32 -3.06 -6.98
N ILE A 65 -13.43 -3.11 -5.99
CA ILE A 65 -13.06 -1.95 -5.17
C ILE A 65 -12.32 -0.89 -6.00
N ALA A 66 -11.41 -1.30 -6.88
CA ALA A 66 -10.68 -0.41 -7.79
C ALA A 66 -11.65 0.38 -8.67
N LYS A 67 -12.68 -0.27 -9.22
CA LYS A 67 -13.72 0.40 -10.00
C LYS A 67 -14.46 1.45 -9.17
N SER A 68 -14.82 1.15 -7.92
CA SER A 68 -15.48 2.11 -7.03
C SER A 68 -14.59 3.31 -6.69
N ILE A 69 -13.29 3.08 -6.48
CA ILE A 69 -12.30 4.14 -6.21
C ILE A 69 -12.11 5.03 -7.45
N LEU A 70 -11.99 4.42 -8.63
CA LEU A 70 -11.89 5.13 -9.90
C LEU A 70 -13.13 6.00 -10.16
N ASN A 71 -14.32 5.47 -9.88
CA ASN A 71 -15.59 6.22 -10.02
C ASN A 71 -15.69 7.43 -9.08
N LYS A 72 -14.99 7.41 -7.93
CA LYS A 72 -14.89 8.57 -7.04
C LYS A 72 -13.96 9.65 -7.60
N GLY A 73 -13.14 9.33 -8.61
CA GLY A 73 -12.11 10.22 -9.17
C GLY A 73 -10.76 10.12 -8.47
N VAL A 74 -10.53 9.08 -7.66
CA VAL A 74 -9.24 8.83 -7.00
C VAL A 74 -8.39 7.95 -7.91
N GLN A 75 -7.09 8.25 -8.00
CA GLN A 75 -6.16 7.46 -8.82
C GLN A 75 -5.98 6.06 -8.20
N VAL A 76 -6.08 5.03 -9.04
CA VAL A 76 -5.94 3.64 -8.62
C VAL A 76 -5.00 2.86 -9.54
N ILE A 77 -4.15 2.02 -8.94
CA ILE A 77 -3.20 1.16 -9.63
C ILE A 77 -3.42 -0.26 -9.12
N VAL A 78 -3.77 -1.18 -10.03
CA VAL A 78 -3.89 -2.60 -9.73
C VAL A 78 -2.57 -3.28 -10.09
N LEU A 79 -1.91 -3.85 -9.09
CA LEU A 79 -0.57 -4.40 -9.16
C LEU A 79 -0.61 -5.91 -9.39
N ASN A 80 0.23 -6.41 -10.29
CA ASN A 80 0.38 -7.85 -10.49
C ASN A 80 1.02 -8.48 -9.23
N PRO A 81 0.37 -9.50 -8.62
CA PRO A 81 0.87 -10.15 -7.39
C PRO A 81 2.24 -10.80 -7.56
N GLY A 82 2.54 -11.38 -8.74
CA GLY A 82 3.84 -11.96 -9.05
C GLY A 82 4.96 -10.92 -9.12
N ASN A 83 4.66 -9.73 -9.67
CA ASN A 83 5.62 -8.62 -9.70
C ASN A 83 5.85 -8.07 -8.30
N LEU A 84 4.78 -7.90 -7.51
CA LEU A 84 4.85 -7.50 -6.09
C LEU A 84 5.74 -8.46 -5.29
N ALA A 85 5.51 -9.77 -5.43
CA ALA A 85 6.32 -10.79 -4.78
C ALA A 85 7.80 -10.71 -5.19
N THR A 86 8.07 -10.49 -6.48
CA THR A 86 9.44 -10.36 -7.00
C THR A 86 10.16 -9.13 -6.43
N ILE A 87 9.48 -7.98 -6.38
CA ILE A 87 10.00 -6.73 -5.80
C ILE A 87 10.29 -6.95 -4.32
N TYR A 88 9.33 -7.50 -3.56
CA TYR A 88 9.49 -7.75 -2.13
C TYR A 88 10.66 -8.69 -1.83
N GLN A 89 10.79 -9.79 -2.57
CA GLN A 89 11.91 -10.73 -2.39
C GLN A 89 13.26 -10.10 -2.74
N SER A 90 13.30 -9.27 -3.78
CA SER A 90 14.54 -8.56 -4.17
C SER A 90 14.97 -7.56 -3.10
N LEU A 91 14.03 -6.79 -2.56
CA LEU A 91 14.26 -5.88 -1.44
C LEU A 91 14.74 -6.63 -0.19
N LYS A 92 14.06 -7.72 0.17
CA LYS A 92 14.43 -8.56 1.33
C LYS A 92 15.86 -9.10 1.21
N LYS A 93 16.27 -9.55 0.02
CA LYS A 93 17.63 -10.01 -0.25
C LYS A 93 18.65 -8.88 -0.11
N GLN A 94 18.37 -7.69 -0.62
CA GLN A 94 19.26 -6.53 -0.48
C GLN A 94 19.42 -6.13 1.00
N ILE A 95 18.33 -6.03 1.76
CA ILE A 95 18.38 -5.70 3.20
C ILE A 95 19.23 -6.72 3.96
N LYS A 96 19.02 -8.02 3.73
CA LYS A 96 19.82 -9.08 4.37
C LYS A 96 21.31 -8.95 4.06
N LYS A 97 21.66 -8.67 2.80
CA LYS A 97 23.04 -8.47 2.36
C LYS A 97 23.68 -7.21 2.97
N THR A 98 22.91 -6.13 3.10
CA THR A 98 23.37 -4.91 3.76
C THR A 98 23.62 -5.13 5.25
N LEU A 99 22.70 -5.81 5.94
CA LEU A 99 22.85 -6.14 7.35
C LEU A 99 24.05 -7.06 7.63
N SER A 100 24.31 -8.05 6.78
CA SER A 100 25.49 -8.92 6.93
C SER A 100 26.78 -8.12 6.74
N ARG A 101 26.86 -7.25 5.72
CA ARG A 101 28.04 -6.39 5.50
C ARG A 101 28.30 -5.44 6.66
N LEU A 102 27.26 -4.86 7.24
CA LEU A 102 27.39 -4.01 8.43
C LEU A 102 27.94 -4.83 9.60
N ARG A 103 27.39 -6.02 9.86
CA ARG A 103 27.88 -6.92 10.91
C ARG A 103 29.35 -7.31 10.73
N ASP A 104 29.74 -7.67 9.50
CA ASP A 104 31.13 -8.03 9.19
C ASP A 104 32.05 -6.82 9.39
N SER A 105 31.60 -5.61 9.02
CA SER A 105 32.34 -4.38 9.27
C SER A 105 32.52 -4.12 10.77
N TYR A 106 31.47 -4.25 11.60
CA TYR A 106 31.56 -4.07 13.05
C TYR A 106 32.50 -5.09 13.72
N ASN A 107 32.55 -6.34 13.23
CA ASN A 107 33.46 -7.36 13.76
C ASN A 107 34.93 -7.17 13.33
N VAL A 108 35.21 -6.41 12.28
CA VAL A 108 36.59 -6.07 11.85
C VAL A 108 37.19 -4.93 12.68
N PHE A 109 36.36 -4.16 13.40
CA PHE A 109 36.79 -3.07 14.29
C PHE A 109 36.78 -3.44 15.79
N GLN A 110 36.62 -4.73 16.14
CA GLN A 110 36.86 -5.27 17.49
C GLN A 110 38.12 -6.13 17.50
#